data_AF-A0A7M7N6U0-F1
#
_entry.id   AF-A0A7M7N6U0-F1
#
_cell.length_a   1.000
_cell.length_b   1.000
_cell.length_c   1.000
_cell.angle_alpha   90.00
_cell.angle_beta   90.00
_cell.angle_gamma   90.00
#
_symmetry.space_group_name_H-M   'P 1'
#
loop_
_entity.id
_entity.type
_entity.pdbx_description
1 polymer ?
#
loop_
_entity_poly.entity_id
_entity_poly.type
_entity_poly.pdbx_seq_one_letter_code
_entity_poly.pdbx_strand_id
1 'polypeptide(L)'
;MIYEKNLQELTELASKENPLSNPKLLCLHEMIKRVYSKEPKSKGIVLARTRFATHALLKFINECDELKKLKPPIKPVRIVGQSGDIDQGLTLARQEAALNDFKSDRANLLVATDIVQEGLDIPACNVIIRYNFVSNEIGTVQSKGRARKERSKCFLIVESGSINEGREHKNRERVEQMDRAIRDANELQPQEWHQEVRQRQLTIIREIEEKEEMKRIQQKESQQVDVKLLCNKCEKFICKSSDLERRLSNYTCNDPTIAERTRNVRTGCITFRESRTVGIIKCKCGNQLGQALEFMRLHLWKPGYNLSPKSFLFMYNDDPDSKRVFAKWKKVDFPIASEEQ
;
A
#
# COMPACT_ATOMS: atom_id res chain seq x y z
N MET A 1 -27.69 -10.76 12.14
CA MET A 1 -29.04 -11.23 11.74
C MET A 1 -29.20 -11.55 10.25
N ILE A 2 -29.12 -10.62 9.28
CA ILE A 2 -29.29 -10.99 7.84
C ILE A 2 -28.14 -11.87 7.35
N TYR A 3 -26.90 -11.52 7.67
CA TYR A 3 -25.71 -12.32 7.30
C TYR A 3 -25.80 -13.77 7.82
N GLU A 4 -26.08 -13.95 9.11
CA GLU A 4 -26.16 -15.28 9.74
C GLU A 4 -27.26 -16.15 9.13
N LYS A 5 -28.41 -15.54 8.78
CA LYS A 5 -29.53 -16.25 8.15
C LYS A 5 -29.17 -16.78 6.76
N ASN A 6 -28.33 -16.07 6.01
CA ASN A 6 -27.94 -16.47 4.64
C ASN A 6 -26.60 -17.23 4.61
N LEU A 7 -25.87 -17.32 5.72
CA LEU A 7 -24.52 -17.88 5.75
C LEU A 7 -24.49 -19.33 5.28
N GLN A 8 -25.46 -20.14 5.71
CA GLN A 8 -25.54 -21.55 5.32
C GLN A 8 -25.78 -21.69 3.81
N GLU A 9 -26.77 -21.00 3.27
CA GLU A 9 -27.10 -21.02 1.84
C GLU A 9 -25.93 -20.53 0.98
N LEU A 10 -25.31 -19.40 1.35
CA LEU A 10 -24.14 -18.86 0.65
C LEU A 10 -22.96 -19.85 0.67
N THR A 11 -22.76 -20.57 1.78
CA THR A 11 -21.70 -21.59 1.90
C THR A 11 -22.01 -22.81 1.03
N GLU A 12 -23.27 -23.25 0.98
CA GLU A 12 -23.70 -24.34 0.11
C GLU A 12 -23.56 -23.99 -1.37
N LEU A 13 -23.91 -22.77 -1.77
CA LEU A 13 -23.71 -22.28 -3.14
C LEU A 13 -22.21 -22.23 -3.48
N ALA A 14 -21.39 -21.64 -2.61
CA ALA A 14 -19.95 -21.53 -2.82
C ALA A 14 -19.24 -22.90 -2.88
N SER A 15 -19.71 -23.90 -2.14
CA SER A 15 -19.10 -25.25 -2.16
C SER A 15 -19.42 -26.04 -3.43
N LYS A 16 -20.51 -25.69 -4.12
CA LYS A 16 -20.92 -26.29 -5.40
C LYS A 16 -20.33 -25.56 -6.61
N GLU A 17 -19.83 -24.34 -6.42
CA GLU A 17 -19.22 -23.57 -7.51
C GLU A 17 -17.91 -24.22 -7.96
N ASN A 18 -17.84 -24.56 -9.25
CA ASN A 18 -16.58 -24.84 -9.91
C ASN A 18 -15.85 -23.49 -10.14
N PRO A 19 -14.63 -23.26 -9.61
CA PRO A 19 -13.90 -22.01 -9.83
C PRO A 19 -13.65 -21.68 -11.31
N LEU A 20 -13.61 -22.69 -12.18
CA LEU A 20 -13.48 -22.53 -13.63
C LEU A 20 -14.77 -22.04 -14.32
N SER A 21 -15.90 -21.91 -13.59
CA SER A 21 -17.10 -21.21 -14.07
C SER A 21 -16.86 -19.71 -14.22
N ASN A 22 -15.90 -19.14 -13.47
CA ASN A 22 -15.51 -17.76 -13.60
C ASN A 22 -14.65 -17.59 -14.87
N PRO A 23 -15.09 -16.81 -15.87
CA PRO A 23 -14.39 -16.69 -17.15
C PRO A 23 -12.95 -16.17 -17.03
N LYS A 24 -12.67 -15.32 -16.04
CA LYS A 24 -11.32 -14.77 -15.82
C LYS A 24 -10.39 -15.84 -15.24
N LEU A 25 -10.88 -16.67 -14.31
CA LEU A 25 -10.11 -17.78 -13.75
C LEU A 25 -9.88 -18.88 -14.79
N LEU A 26 -10.89 -19.18 -15.62
CA LEU A 26 -10.74 -20.10 -16.75
C LEU A 26 -9.68 -19.59 -17.74
N CYS A 27 -9.72 -18.31 -18.09
CA CYS A 27 -8.71 -17.70 -18.96
C CYS A 27 -7.29 -17.80 -18.35
N LEU A 28 -7.16 -17.54 -17.04
CA LEU A 28 -5.89 -17.69 -16.34
C LEU A 28 -5.40 -19.15 -16.36
N HIS A 29 -6.28 -20.11 -16.08
CA HIS A 29 -6.00 -21.53 -16.13
C HIS A 29 -5.46 -21.95 -17.50
N GLU A 30 -6.20 -21.64 -18.57
CA GLU A 30 -5.82 -21.99 -19.94
C GLU A 30 -4.51 -21.34 -20.36
N MET A 31 -4.27 -20.09 -19.96
CA MET A 31 -3.03 -19.40 -20.25
C MET A 31 -1.82 -20.03 -19.55
N ILE A 32 -1.92 -20.36 -18.26
CA ILE A 32 -0.86 -21.05 -17.53
C ILE A 32 -0.62 -22.42 -18.19
N LYS A 33 -1.68 -23.21 -18.40
CA LYS A 33 -1.58 -24.53 -19.03
C LYS A 33 -0.89 -24.46 -20.39
N ARG A 34 -1.33 -23.56 -21.28
CA ARG A 34 -0.75 -23.34 -22.61
C ARG A 34 0.74 -22.97 -22.58
N VAL A 35 1.11 -22.03 -21.71
CA VAL A 35 2.48 -21.55 -21.59
C VAL A 35 3.41 -22.65 -21.10
N TYR A 36 3.06 -23.29 -19.98
CA TYR A 36 3.94 -24.27 -19.34
C TYR A 36 3.94 -25.63 -20.05
N SER A 37 2.90 -25.94 -20.84
CA SER A 37 2.94 -27.11 -21.73
C SER A 37 3.90 -26.92 -22.89
N LYS A 38 3.99 -25.69 -23.43
CA LYS A 38 4.91 -25.36 -24.54
C LYS A 38 6.35 -25.14 -24.08
N GLU A 39 6.52 -24.46 -22.95
CA GLU A 39 7.82 -24.11 -22.37
C GLU A 39 7.84 -24.51 -20.88
N PRO A 40 8.10 -25.80 -20.55
CA PRO A 40 8.01 -26.32 -19.18
C PRO A 40 8.93 -25.67 -18.16
N LYS A 41 10.03 -25.06 -18.61
CA LYS A 41 11.00 -24.32 -17.78
C LYS A 41 10.69 -22.81 -17.67
N SER A 42 9.47 -22.41 -18.02
CA SER A 42 9.04 -21.01 -17.90
C SER A 42 9.10 -20.53 -16.47
N LYS A 43 9.46 -19.26 -16.29
CA LYS A 43 9.31 -18.50 -15.05
C LYS A 43 8.26 -17.42 -15.27
N GLY A 44 7.14 -17.54 -14.57
CA GLY A 44 5.99 -16.67 -14.74
C GLY A 44 5.73 -15.74 -13.56
N ILE A 45 5.05 -14.64 -13.82
CA ILE A 45 4.49 -13.76 -12.79
C ILE A 45 3.01 -13.51 -13.11
N VAL A 46 2.13 -13.72 -12.14
CA VAL A 46 0.73 -13.29 -12.16
C VAL A 46 0.61 -12.06 -11.28
N LEU A 47 0.29 -10.91 -11.88
CA LEU A 47 0.09 -9.64 -11.19
C LEU A 47 -1.39 -9.42 -10.91
N ALA A 48 -1.74 -9.08 -9.66
CA ALA A 48 -3.09 -8.73 -9.27
C ALA A 48 -3.10 -7.44 -8.44
N ARG A 49 -4.25 -6.74 -8.45
CA ARG A 49 -4.36 -5.42 -7.84
C ARG A 49 -4.25 -5.41 -6.31
N THR A 50 -4.76 -6.44 -5.65
CA THR A 50 -4.91 -6.45 -4.18
C THR A 50 -4.25 -7.67 -3.56
N ARG A 51 -3.83 -7.55 -2.30
CA ARG A 51 -3.27 -8.65 -1.53
C ARG A 51 -4.25 -9.81 -1.36
N PHE A 52 -5.53 -9.50 -1.15
CA PHE A 52 -6.59 -10.50 -1.12
C PHE A 52 -6.69 -11.26 -2.45
N ALA A 53 -6.67 -10.55 -3.59
CA ALA A 53 -6.71 -11.19 -4.91
C ALA A 53 -5.50 -12.11 -5.13
N THR A 54 -4.29 -11.69 -4.74
CA THR A 54 -3.10 -12.57 -4.82
C THR A 54 -3.23 -13.82 -3.96
N HIS A 55 -3.86 -13.73 -2.78
CA HIS A 55 -4.11 -14.88 -1.92
C HIS A 55 -5.14 -15.84 -2.55
N ALA A 56 -6.25 -15.30 -3.05
CA ALA A 56 -7.29 -16.08 -3.74
C ALA A 56 -6.74 -16.78 -4.99
N LEU A 57 -5.93 -16.09 -5.80
CA LEU A 57 -5.28 -16.67 -6.98
C LEU A 57 -4.28 -17.76 -6.61
N LEU A 58 -3.47 -17.56 -5.56
CA LEU A 58 -2.56 -18.58 -5.06
C LEU A 58 -3.33 -19.85 -4.66
N LYS A 59 -4.42 -19.69 -3.91
CA LYS A 59 -5.28 -20.80 -3.49
C LYS A 59 -5.86 -21.54 -4.70
N PHE A 60 -6.46 -20.80 -5.63
CA PHE A 60 -7.01 -21.36 -6.87
C PHE A 60 -5.97 -22.17 -7.67
N ILE A 61 -4.76 -21.63 -7.88
CA ILE A 61 -3.70 -22.34 -8.63
C ILE A 61 -3.25 -23.60 -7.89
N ASN A 62 -3.13 -23.53 -6.55
CA ASN A 62 -2.76 -24.68 -5.72
C ASN A 62 -3.87 -25.73 -5.60
N GLU A 63 -5.13 -25.40 -5.85
CA GLU A 63 -6.25 -26.34 -5.80
C GLU A 63 -6.57 -26.93 -7.18
N CYS A 64 -6.05 -26.34 -8.26
CA CYS A 64 -6.28 -26.83 -9.62
C CYS A 64 -5.42 -28.05 -9.95
N ASP A 65 -6.05 -29.23 -10.02
CA ASP A 65 -5.37 -30.51 -10.27
C ASP A 65 -4.71 -30.60 -11.65
N GLU A 66 -5.28 -29.96 -12.67
CA GLU A 66 -4.69 -29.95 -14.02
C GLU A 66 -3.33 -29.25 -14.03
N LEU A 67 -3.18 -28.15 -13.29
CA LEU A 67 -1.92 -27.42 -13.18
C LEU A 67 -0.87 -28.19 -12.36
N LYS A 68 -1.30 -28.99 -11.37
CA LYS A 68 -0.42 -29.89 -10.62
C LYS A 68 0.09 -31.05 -11.47
N LYS A 69 -0.69 -31.51 -12.44
CA LYS A 69 -0.34 -32.64 -13.32
C LYS A 69 0.62 -32.26 -14.44
N LEU A 70 0.86 -30.97 -14.66
CA LEU A 70 1.89 -30.51 -15.59
C LEU A 70 3.29 -31.02 -15.18
N LYS A 71 4.18 -31.18 -16.16
CA LYS A 71 5.55 -31.66 -15.94
C LYS A 71 6.54 -30.60 -16.44
N PRO A 72 7.26 -29.88 -15.56
CA PRO A 72 7.15 -29.92 -14.10
C PRO A 72 5.82 -29.31 -13.59
N PRO A 73 5.39 -29.65 -12.36
CA PRO A 73 4.18 -29.10 -11.78
C PRO A 73 4.32 -27.59 -11.56
N ILE A 74 3.20 -26.86 -11.63
CA ILE A 74 3.17 -25.45 -11.23
C ILE A 74 3.34 -25.36 -9.72
N LYS A 75 4.35 -24.61 -9.29
CA LYS A 75 4.68 -24.33 -7.89
C LYS A 75 4.58 -22.83 -7.67
N PRO A 76 3.38 -22.31 -7.33
CA PRO A 76 3.18 -20.89 -7.16
C PRO A 76 3.66 -20.43 -5.78
N VAL A 77 4.24 -19.24 -5.71
CA VAL A 77 4.55 -18.57 -4.44
C VAL A 77 4.07 -17.12 -4.49
N ARG A 78 3.59 -16.60 -3.36
CA ARG A 78 2.99 -15.26 -3.27
C ARG A 78 3.96 -14.24 -2.71
N ILE A 79 3.99 -13.04 -3.32
CA ILE A 79 4.79 -11.89 -2.87
C ILE A 79 3.93 -10.62 -2.85
N VAL A 80 3.83 -9.97 -1.70
CA VAL A 80 3.07 -8.73 -1.48
C VAL A 80 3.82 -7.80 -0.55
N GLY A 81 3.51 -6.49 -0.56
CA GLY A 81 4.17 -5.51 0.29
C GLY A 81 4.01 -5.70 1.80
N GLN A 82 4.94 -5.11 2.56
CA GLN A 82 5.14 -5.33 4.00
C GLN A 82 4.06 -4.72 4.91
N SER A 83 3.32 -3.71 4.44
CA SER A 83 2.48 -2.84 5.28
C SER A 83 1.01 -3.28 5.39
N GLY A 84 0.48 -3.70 6.55
CA GLY A 84 -0.99 -3.84 6.73
C GLY A 84 -1.48 -4.29 8.11
N ASP A 85 -2.53 -3.60 8.61
CA ASP A 85 -3.27 -3.92 9.85
C ASP A 85 -4.38 -4.99 9.66
N ILE A 86 -4.83 -5.24 8.42
CA ILE A 86 -6.05 -6.04 8.13
C ILE A 86 -5.76 -7.30 7.30
N ASP A 87 -4.74 -7.27 6.45
CA ASP A 87 -4.30 -8.40 5.61
C ASP A 87 -2.78 -8.45 5.75
N GLN A 88 -2.29 -9.40 6.55
CA GLN A 88 -0.90 -9.50 6.99
C GLN A 88 0.02 -9.43 5.76
N GLY A 89 0.72 -8.30 5.61
CA GLY A 89 1.80 -8.18 4.63
C GLY A 89 2.85 -9.27 4.86
N LEU A 90 3.68 -9.53 3.85
CA LEU A 90 4.83 -10.42 4.06
C LEU A 90 5.93 -9.61 4.75
N THR A 91 6.49 -10.16 5.84
CA THR A 91 7.72 -9.62 6.42
C THR A 91 8.85 -9.68 5.39
N LEU A 92 9.87 -8.84 5.52
CA LEU A 92 11.03 -8.84 4.61
C LEU A 92 11.63 -10.24 4.47
N ALA A 93 11.84 -10.95 5.57
CA ALA A 93 12.36 -12.32 5.57
C ALA A 93 11.49 -13.30 4.77
N ARG A 94 10.16 -13.17 4.81
CA ARG A 94 9.26 -14.03 4.01
C ARG A 94 9.26 -13.64 2.54
N GLN A 95 9.39 -12.35 2.22
CA GLN A 95 9.57 -11.90 0.84
C GLN A 95 10.87 -12.46 0.25
N GLU A 96 11.97 -12.39 1.01
CA GLU A 96 13.27 -12.95 0.61
C GLU A 96 13.22 -14.47 0.42
N ALA A 97 12.58 -15.20 1.35
CA ALA A 97 12.40 -16.64 1.22
C ALA A 97 11.63 -17.01 -0.08
N ALA A 98 10.52 -16.33 -0.35
CA ALA A 98 9.74 -16.55 -1.57
C ALA A 98 10.53 -16.21 -2.85
N LEU A 99 11.30 -15.13 -2.83
CA LEU A 99 12.20 -14.77 -3.94
C LEU A 99 13.30 -15.79 -4.13
N ASN A 100 13.88 -16.31 -3.04
CA ASN A 100 14.92 -17.34 -3.09
C ASN A 100 14.38 -18.65 -3.68
N ASP A 101 13.17 -19.07 -3.28
CA ASP A 101 12.51 -20.24 -3.86
C ASP A 101 12.28 -20.06 -5.37
N PHE A 102 11.89 -18.86 -5.79
CA PHE A 102 11.71 -18.55 -7.21
C PHE A 102 13.04 -18.45 -7.97
N LYS A 103 14.09 -17.92 -7.34
CA LYS A 103 15.46 -17.88 -7.90
C LYS A 103 16.01 -19.28 -8.11
N SER A 104 15.84 -20.18 -7.15
CA SER A 104 16.39 -21.54 -7.15
C SER A 104 15.48 -22.60 -7.78
N ASP A 105 14.49 -22.21 -8.61
CA ASP A 105 13.55 -23.12 -9.29
C ASP A 105 12.70 -24.02 -8.36
N ARG A 106 12.63 -23.70 -7.05
CA ARG A 106 11.70 -24.35 -6.12
C ARG A 106 10.27 -23.85 -6.34
N ALA A 107 10.13 -22.61 -6.82
CA ALA A 107 8.90 -22.06 -7.36
C ALA A 107 9.11 -21.62 -8.82
N ASN A 108 8.10 -21.80 -9.67
CA ASN A 108 8.15 -21.42 -11.08
C ASN A 108 7.13 -20.34 -11.45
N LEU A 109 6.20 -20.00 -10.55
CA LEU A 109 5.21 -18.96 -10.75
C LEU A 109 5.14 -18.02 -9.54
N LEU A 110 5.34 -16.72 -9.74
CA LEU A 110 5.05 -15.71 -8.71
C LEU A 110 3.61 -15.24 -8.82
N VAL A 111 2.93 -15.05 -7.70
CA VAL A 111 1.64 -14.36 -7.62
C VAL A 111 1.82 -13.11 -6.77
N ALA A 112 1.72 -11.93 -7.36
CA ALA A 112 2.16 -10.71 -6.71
C ALA A 112 1.29 -9.48 -6.95
N THR A 113 1.45 -8.49 -6.08
CA THR A 113 0.98 -7.11 -6.34
C THR A 113 2.03 -6.31 -7.10
N ASP A 114 1.71 -5.06 -7.42
CA ASP A 114 2.58 -4.05 -8.04
C ASP A 114 3.95 -3.84 -7.38
N ILE A 115 4.18 -4.33 -6.16
CA ILE A 115 5.50 -4.28 -5.50
C ILE A 115 6.61 -5.01 -6.29
N VAL A 116 6.24 -5.95 -7.15
CA VAL A 116 7.16 -6.64 -8.06
C VAL A 116 7.64 -5.73 -9.22
N GLN A 117 7.01 -4.57 -9.42
CA GLN A 117 7.35 -3.67 -10.51
C GLN A 117 8.62 -2.84 -10.24
N GLU A 118 8.93 -2.48 -8.99
CA GLU A 118 10.09 -1.63 -8.64
C GLU A 118 10.93 -2.20 -7.48
N GLY A 119 12.26 -2.12 -7.60
CA GLY A 119 13.21 -2.37 -6.50
C GLY A 119 13.52 -3.82 -6.12
N LEU A 120 12.70 -4.81 -6.48
CA LEU A 120 12.99 -6.22 -6.22
C LEU A 120 13.80 -6.86 -7.37
N ASP A 121 14.95 -7.46 -7.02
CA ASP A 121 15.75 -8.26 -7.95
C ASP A 121 15.08 -9.62 -8.19
N ILE A 122 14.23 -9.66 -9.21
CA ILE A 122 13.50 -10.85 -9.63
C ILE A 122 14.18 -11.39 -10.90
N PRO A 123 14.46 -12.71 -10.97
CA PRO A 123 15.00 -13.34 -12.17
C PRO A 123 14.24 -12.97 -13.42
N ALA A 124 14.94 -12.92 -14.55
CA ALA A 124 14.33 -12.72 -15.85
C ALA A 124 13.21 -13.75 -16.06
N CYS A 125 11.98 -13.25 -16.16
CA CYS A 125 10.80 -14.05 -16.45
C CYS A 125 10.60 -14.08 -17.96
N ASN A 126 9.91 -15.12 -18.45
CA ASN A 126 9.46 -15.18 -19.85
C ASN A 126 7.94 -15.00 -19.97
N VAL A 127 7.20 -14.93 -18.86
CA VAL A 127 5.75 -14.85 -18.86
C VAL A 127 5.26 -13.88 -17.79
N ILE A 128 4.49 -12.88 -18.18
CA ILE A 128 3.80 -11.97 -17.27
C ILE A 128 2.31 -12.01 -17.58
N ILE A 129 1.47 -12.25 -16.58
CA ILE A 129 0.02 -12.28 -16.69
C ILE A 129 -0.54 -11.21 -15.74
N ARG A 130 -1.09 -10.13 -16.31
CA ARG A 130 -1.79 -9.09 -15.55
C ARG A 130 -3.25 -9.51 -15.36
N TYR A 131 -3.62 -9.98 -14.17
CA TYR A 131 -4.96 -10.46 -13.86
C TYR A 131 -5.86 -9.32 -13.37
N ASN A 132 -6.73 -8.85 -14.26
CA ASN A 132 -7.64 -7.71 -14.05
C ASN A 132 -6.93 -6.48 -13.44
N PHE A 133 -5.68 -6.27 -13.84
CA PHE A 133 -4.77 -5.31 -13.25
C PHE A 133 -4.17 -4.39 -14.30
N VAL A 134 -4.55 -3.11 -14.22
CA VAL A 134 -4.06 -2.04 -15.08
C VAL A 134 -3.59 -0.89 -14.22
N SER A 135 -2.28 -0.66 -14.26
CA SER A 135 -1.57 0.46 -13.63
C SER A 135 -1.61 1.70 -14.54
N ASN A 136 -0.63 2.60 -14.40
CA ASN A 136 -0.32 3.64 -15.40
C ASN A 136 0.57 3.09 -16.53
N GLU A 137 0.86 3.96 -17.50
CA GLU A 137 1.77 3.72 -18.63
C GLU A 137 3.16 3.23 -18.19
N ILE A 138 3.73 3.80 -17.12
CA ILE A 138 5.02 3.38 -16.56
C ILE A 138 4.97 1.93 -16.09
N GLY A 139 3.96 1.57 -15.30
CA GLY A 139 3.79 0.19 -14.80
C GLY A 139 3.56 -0.81 -15.93
N THR A 140 2.95 -0.40 -17.05
CA THR A 140 2.84 -1.23 -18.26
C THR A 140 4.21 -1.49 -18.89
N VAL A 141 5.05 -0.46 -19.04
CA VAL A 141 6.43 -0.59 -19.55
C VAL A 141 7.28 -1.45 -18.61
N GLN A 142 7.24 -1.18 -17.31
CA GLN A 142 8.00 -1.93 -16.30
C GLN A 142 7.59 -3.41 -16.24
N SER A 143 6.28 -3.70 -16.31
CA SER A 143 5.78 -5.09 -16.34
C SER A 143 6.33 -5.84 -17.55
N LYS A 144 6.33 -5.21 -18.74
CA LYS A 144 6.97 -5.78 -19.94
C LYS A 144 8.49 -5.94 -19.73
N GLY A 145 9.13 -4.96 -19.10
CA GLY A 145 10.57 -4.97 -18.79
C GLY A 145 11.02 -6.04 -17.80
N ARG A 146 10.11 -6.75 -17.10
CA ARG A 146 10.43 -7.95 -16.30
C ARG A 146 10.46 -9.22 -17.14
N ALA A 147 9.84 -9.19 -18.31
CA ALA A 147 9.84 -10.25 -19.30
C ALA A 147 11.09 -10.11 -20.19
N ARG A 148 12.29 -10.35 -19.62
CA ARG A 148 13.60 -10.07 -20.25
C ARG A 148 14.19 -11.23 -21.04
N LYS A 149 13.64 -12.44 -20.93
CA LYS A 149 14.11 -13.59 -21.72
C LYS A 149 13.68 -13.45 -23.18
N GLU A 150 14.43 -14.01 -24.12
CA GLU A 150 13.97 -14.10 -25.51
C GLU A 150 12.58 -14.75 -25.58
N ARG A 151 11.73 -14.24 -26.49
CA ARG A 151 10.34 -14.71 -26.70
C ARG A 151 9.43 -14.55 -25.48
N SER A 152 9.75 -13.61 -24.60
CA SER A 152 8.90 -13.24 -23.47
C SER A 152 7.49 -12.82 -23.90
N LYS A 153 6.48 -13.21 -23.10
CA LYS A 153 5.07 -12.92 -23.35
C LYS A 153 4.46 -12.16 -22.19
N CYS A 154 3.77 -11.06 -22.50
CA CYS A 154 2.99 -10.31 -21.54
C CYS A 154 1.51 -10.38 -21.94
N PHE A 155 0.67 -10.80 -21.02
CA PHE A 155 -0.77 -10.96 -21.22
C PHE A 155 -1.55 -10.08 -20.25
N LEU A 156 -2.71 -9.62 -20.68
CA LEU A 156 -3.68 -8.91 -19.85
C LEU A 156 -5.00 -9.67 -19.89
N ILE A 157 -5.46 -10.12 -18.73
CA ILE A 157 -6.80 -10.72 -18.57
C ILE A 157 -7.71 -9.64 -18.03
N VAL A 158 -8.60 -9.13 -18.86
CA VAL A 158 -9.62 -8.14 -18.50
C VAL A 158 -10.95 -8.54 -19.13
N GLU A 159 -12.01 -7.95 -18.63
CA GLU A 159 -13.33 -8.11 -19.21
C GLU A 159 -13.51 -7.12 -20.36
N SER A 160 -14.11 -7.59 -21.45
CA SER A 160 -14.43 -6.78 -22.62
C SER A 160 -15.40 -5.66 -22.23
N GLY A 161 -15.14 -4.44 -22.71
CA GLY A 161 -15.89 -3.24 -22.36
C GLY A 161 -15.61 -2.69 -20.96
N SER A 162 -14.68 -3.30 -20.20
CA SER A 162 -14.38 -2.83 -18.84
C SER A 162 -13.56 -1.54 -18.82
N ILE A 163 -13.67 -0.80 -17.72
CA ILE A 163 -12.82 0.38 -17.45
C ILE A 163 -11.32 0.03 -17.56
N ASN A 164 -10.94 -1.18 -17.16
CA ASN A 164 -9.55 -1.62 -17.24
C ASN A 164 -9.07 -1.80 -18.69
N GLU A 165 -9.92 -2.32 -19.58
CA GLU A 165 -9.59 -2.40 -21.01
C GLU A 165 -9.36 -1.00 -21.59
N GLY A 166 -10.29 -0.07 -21.36
CA GLY A 166 -10.15 1.32 -21.81
C GLY A 166 -8.92 2.03 -21.23
N ARG A 167 -8.55 1.73 -19.98
CA ARG A 167 -7.29 2.23 -19.37
C ARG A 167 -6.05 1.66 -20.06
N GLU A 168 -6.05 0.38 -20.43
CA GLU A 168 -4.90 -0.20 -21.12
C GLU A 168 -4.71 0.42 -22.51
N HIS A 169 -5.79 0.68 -23.24
CA HIS A 169 -5.72 1.40 -24.52
C HIS A 169 -5.09 2.78 -24.35
N LYS A 170 -5.59 3.58 -23.41
CA LYS A 170 -5.01 4.91 -23.10
C LYS A 170 -3.55 4.82 -22.65
N ASN A 171 -3.19 3.79 -21.88
CA ASN A 171 -1.80 3.59 -21.46
C ASN A 171 -0.89 3.32 -22.67
N ARG A 172 -1.34 2.56 -23.67
CA ARG A 172 -0.55 2.33 -24.90
C ARG A 172 -0.31 3.63 -25.66
N GLU A 173 -1.36 4.42 -25.84
CA GLU A 173 -1.26 5.74 -26.48
C GLU A 173 -0.28 6.67 -25.73
N ARG A 174 -0.32 6.66 -24.40
CA ARG A 174 0.61 7.43 -23.56
C ARG A 174 2.05 6.96 -23.66
N VAL A 175 2.29 5.65 -23.78
CA VAL A 175 3.65 5.13 -24.02
C VAL A 175 4.19 5.64 -25.36
N GLU A 176 3.37 5.61 -26.42
CA GLU A 176 3.78 6.15 -27.71
C GLU A 176 4.03 7.67 -27.68
N GLN A 177 3.20 8.41 -26.94
CA GLN A 177 3.41 9.84 -26.69
C GLN A 177 4.70 10.10 -25.91
N MET A 178 5.01 9.28 -24.90
CA MET A 178 6.25 9.36 -24.13
C MET A 178 7.46 9.12 -25.03
N ASP A 179 7.43 8.09 -25.87
CA ASP A 179 8.52 7.79 -26.79
C ASP A 179 8.72 8.90 -27.83
N ARG A 180 7.64 9.54 -28.29
CA ARG A 180 7.72 10.74 -29.15
C ARG A 180 8.35 11.91 -28.40
N ALA A 181 7.84 12.25 -27.22
CA ALA A 181 8.36 13.37 -26.42
C ALA A 181 9.84 13.21 -26.07
N ILE A 182 10.32 11.99 -25.83
CA ILE A 182 11.75 11.72 -25.60
C ILE A 182 12.57 11.95 -26.87
N ARG A 183 12.08 11.52 -28.04
CA ARG A 183 12.77 11.78 -29.32
C ARG A 183 12.83 13.28 -29.61
N ASP A 184 11.70 13.97 -29.52
CA ASP A 184 11.61 15.41 -29.75
C ASP A 184 12.58 16.16 -28.81
N ALA A 185 12.63 15.77 -27.52
CA ALA A 185 13.56 16.35 -26.56
C ALA A 185 15.04 16.08 -26.87
N ASN A 186 15.37 14.91 -27.43
CA ASN A 186 16.73 14.57 -27.84
C ASN A 186 17.17 15.31 -29.13
N GLU A 187 16.21 15.79 -29.93
CA GLU A 187 16.47 16.55 -31.17
C GLU A 187 16.66 18.05 -30.92
N LEU A 188 16.29 18.56 -29.74
CA LEU A 188 16.46 19.96 -29.37
C LEU A 188 17.94 20.35 -29.29
N GLN A 189 18.23 21.61 -29.66
CA GLN A 189 19.57 22.15 -29.45
C GLN A 189 19.86 22.29 -27.95
N PRO A 190 21.11 22.07 -27.50
CA PRO A 190 21.45 22.13 -26.07
C PRO A 190 21.04 23.44 -25.39
N GLN A 191 21.16 24.57 -26.10
CA GLN A 191 20.78 25.88 -25.57
C GLN A 191 19.27 26.00 -25.33
N GLU A 192 18.45 25.54 -26.27
CA GLU A 192 16.98 25.54 -26.16
C GLU A 192 16.54 24.64 -25.01
N TRP A 193 17.12 23.44 -24.91
CA TRP A 193 16.87 22.51 -23.81
C TRP A 193 17.20 23.13 -22.45
N HIS A 194 18.38 23.75 -22.30
CA HIS A 194 18.77 24.39 -21.05
C HIS A 194 17.84 25.54 -20.66
N GLN A 195 17.40 26.34 -21.63
CA GLN A 195 16.47 27.43 -21.39
C GLN A 195 15.11 26.89 -20.92
N GLU A 196 14.57 25.87 -21.58
CA GLU A 196 13.29 25.28 -21.22
C GLU A 196 13.33 24.63 -19.84
N VAL A 197 14.37 23.85 -19.53
CA VAL A 197 14.58 23.24 -18.21
C VAL A 197 14.65 24.31 -17.13
N ARG A 198 15.41 25.40 -17.36
CA ARG A 198 15.53 26.49 -16.40
C ARG A 198 14.19 27.17 -16.13
N GLN A 199 13.40 27.44 -17.17
CA GLN A 199 12.06 28.03 -16.99
C GLN A 199 11.14 27.11 -16.16
N ARG A 200 11.13 25.80 -16.46
CA ARG A 200 10.36 24.83 -15.68
C ARG A 200 10.81 24.77 -14.21
N GLN A 201 12.12 24.80 -13.95
CA GLN A 201 12.66 24.84 -12.60
C GLN A 201 12.22 26.08 -11.83
N LEU A 202 12.28 27.26 -12.44
CA LEU A 202 11.83 28.51 -11.82
C LEU A 202 10.34 28.48 -11.47
N THR A 203 9.49 27.94 -12.36
CA THR A 203 8.06 27.76 -12.08
C THR A 203 7.84 26.83 -10.90
N ILE A 204 8.54 25.69 -10.85
CA ILE A 204 8.41 24.73 -9.73
C ILE A 204 8.84 25.36 -8.41
N ILE A 205 9.95 26.12 -8.40
CA ILE A 205 10.42 26.84 -7.20
C ILE A 205 9.33 27.78 -6.70
N ARG A 206 8.76 28.59 -7.58
CA ARG A 206 7.68 29.53 -7.23
C ARG A 206 6.46 28.81 -6.67
N GLU A 207 6.02 27.71 -7.28
CA GLU A 207 4.89 26.92 -6.77
C GLU A 207 5.15 26.31 -5.39
N ILE A 208 6.41 25.94 -5.10
CA ILE A 208 6.81 25.44 -3.79
C ILE A 208 6.74 26.58 -2.76
N GLU A 209 7.33 27.73 -3.07
CA GLU A 209 7.32 28.92 -2.21
C GLU A 209 5.89 29.37 -1.88
N GLU A 210 5.01 29.45 -2.88
CA GLU A 210 3.60 29.81 -2.70
C GLU A 210 2.87 28.79 -1.79
N LYS A 211 3.12 27.48 -1.97
CA LYS A 211 2.54 26.43 -1.10
C LYS A 211 3.08 26.51 0.32
N GLU A 212 4.34 26.88 0.52
CA GLU A 212 4.94 27.05 1.84
C GLU A 212 4.38 28.27 2.56
N GLU A 213 4.22 29.39 1.87
CA GLU A 213 3.64 30.60 2.46
C GLU A 213 2.18 30.38 2.86
N MET A 214 1.38 29.74 1.99
CA MET A 214 0.00 29.37 2.33
C MET A 214 -0.07 28.47 3.57
N LYS A 215 0.87 27.52 3.72
CA LYS A 215 0.95 26.69 4.93
C LYS A 215 1.31 27.51 6.17
N ARG A 216 2.20 28.51 6.06
CA ARG A 216 2.57 29.38 7.18
C ARG A 216 1.40 30.25 7.64
N ILE A 217 0.65 30.82 6.70
CA ILE A 217 -0.55 31.62 6.99
C ILE A 217 -1.58 30.74 7.71
N GLN A 218 -1.90 29.57 7.14
CA GLN A 218 -2.83 28.62 7.75
C GLN A 218 -2.35 28.17 9.14
N GLN A 219 -1.04 27.95 9.32
CA GLN A 219 -0.48 27.57 10.61
C GLN A 219 -0.65 28.66 11.67
N LYS A 220 -0.47 29.95 11.31
CA LYS A 220 -0.65 31.08 12.22
C LYS A 220 -2.11 31.26 12.64
N GLU A 221 -3.05 31.17 11.71
CA GLU A 221 -4.48 31.27 12.01
C GLU A 221 -4.92 30.18 12.99
N SER A 222 -4.40 28.95 12.81
CA SER A 222 -4.76 27.82 13.66
C SER A 222 -4.08 27.78 15.03
N GLN A 223 -2.99 28.52 15.25
CA GLN A 223 -2.39 28.69 16.59
C GLN A 223 -3.33 29.40 17.56
N GLN A 224 -4.31 30.14 17.04
CA GLN A 224 -5.28 30.88 17.85
C GLN A 224 -6.47 30.02 18.32
N VAL A 225 -6.48 28.71 18.02
CA VAL A 225 -7.62 27.83 18.28
C VAL A 225 -7.28 26.73 19.29
N ASP A 226 -8.02 26.64 20.41
CA ASP A 226 -7.90 25.51 21.35
C ASP A 226 -8.62 24.29 20.74
N VAL A 227 -7.88 23.20 20.51
CA VAL A 227 -8.44 21.97 19.92
C VAL A 227 -8.36 20.83 20.91
N LYS A 228 -9.51 20.27 21.28
CA LYS A 228 -9.63 19.11 22.15
C LYS A 228 -9.81 17.83 21.34
N LEU A 229 -9.04 16.80 21.69
CA LEU A 229 -9.15 15.47 21.10
C LEU A 229 -10.02 14.59 22.00
N LEU A 230 -11.17 14.20 21.47
CA LEU A 230 -12.13 13.32 22.12
C LEU A 230 -12.07 11.92 21.50
N CYS A 231 -12.33 10.86 22.26
CA CYS A 231 -12.43 9.52 21.72
C CYS A 231 -13.59 9.42 20.70
N ASN A 232 -13.33 9.00 19.46
CA ASN A 232 -14.36 8.96 18.41
C ASN A 232 -15.52 7.97 18.66
N LYS A 233 -15.40 7.11 19.68
CA LYS A 233 -16.41 6.10 20.02
C LYS A 233 -17.29 6.49 21.21
N CYS A 234 -16.76 7.24 22.17
CA CYS A 234 -17.48 7.57 23.41
C CYS A 234 -17.42 9.05 23.78
N GLU A 235 -16.81 9.87 22.92
CA GLU A 235 -16.68 11.33 23.03
C GLU A 235 -16.01 11.85 24.31
N LYS A 236 -15.45 10.97 25.13
CA LYS A 236 -14.67 11.38 26.31
C LYS A 236 -13.38 12.06 25.89
N PHE A 237 -13.06 13.14 26.59
CA PHE A 237 -11.81 13.90 26.44
C PHE A 237 -10.58 13.01 26.65
N ILE A 238 -9.55 13.19 25.82
CA ILE A 238 -8.27 12.48 25.93
C ILE A 238 -7.08 13.43 26.12
N CYS A 239 -6.91 14.44 25.26
CA CYS A 239 -5.81 15.42 25.33
C CYS A 239 -6.13 16.67 24.51
N LYS A 240 -5.31 17.72 24.63
CA LYS A 240 -5.37 18.90 23.77
C LYS A 240 -4.37 18.81 22.61
N SER A 241 -4.58 19.61 21.57
CA SER A 241 -3.61 19.78 20.48
C SER A 241 -2.27 20.31 20.97
N SER A 242 -2.27 21.16 22.00
CA SER A 242 -1.04 21.67 22.65
C SER A 242 -0.17 20.58 23.26
N ASP A 243 -0.77 19.43 23.60
CA ASP A 243 -0.06 18.29 24.19
C ASP A 243 0.54 17.39 23.11
N LEU A 244 0.23 17.64 21.84
CA LEU A 244 0.74 16.84 20.72
C LEU A 244 2.11 17.33 20.28
N GLU A 245 3.00 16.36 20.06
CA GLU A 245 4.34 16.59 19.55
C GLU A 245 4.69 15.52 18.52
N ARG A 246 5.24 15.94 17.38
CA ARG A 246 5.79 15.04 16.38
C ARG A 246 7.19 14.61 16.80
N ARG A 247 7.35 13.33 17.11
CA ARG A 247 8.63 12.68 17.42
C ARG A 247 8.97 11.69 16.32
N LEU A 248 10.03 11.98 15.55
CA LEU A 248 10.36 11.25 14.34
C LEU A 248 9.17 11.24 13.36
N SER A 249 8.64 10.04 13.05
CA SER A 249 7.45 9.82 12.23
C SER A 249 6.14 9.66 13.04
N ASN A 250 6.20 9.77 14.37
CA ASN A 250 5.09 9.51 15.28
C ASN A 250 4.50 10.82 15.83
N TYR A 251 3.21 10.80 16.15
CA TYR A 251 2.51 11.93 16.77
C TYR A 251 2.15 11.54 18.20
N THR A 252 2.94 12.06 19.13
CA THR A 252 2.94 11.67 20.54
C THR A 252 2.18 12.66 21.38
N CYS A 253 1.45 12.19 22.40
CA CYS A 253 0.89 13.07 23.43
C CYS A 253 1.80 13.12 24.66
N ASN A 254 2.13 14.33 25.10
CA ASN A 254 2.96 14.64 26.26
C ASN A 254 2.16 15.01 27.52
N ASP A 255 0.83 14.95 27.47
CA ASP A 255 0.00 15.19 28.64
C ASP A 255 0.34 14.14 29.73
N PRO A 256 0.91 14.55 30.88
CA PRO A 256 1.34 13.62 31.93
C PRO A 256 0.16 12.84 32.53
N THR A 257 -1.07 13.34 32.37
CA THR A 257 -2.30 12.74 32.91
C THR A 257 -3.02 11.85 31.89
N ILE A 258 -2.53 11.68 30.66
CA ILE A 258 -3.19 10.85 29.64
C ILE A 258 -3.41 9.40 30.09
N ALA A 259 -2.52 8.88 30.94
CA ALA A 259 -2.64 7.54 31.53
C ALA A 259 -3.90 7.38 32.38
N GLU A 260 -4.41 8.46 33.00
CA GLU A 260 -5.64 8.43 33.79
C GLU A 260 -6.89 8.23 32.93
N ARG A 261 -6.82 8.58 31.64
CA ARG A 261 -7.94 8.52 30.68
C ARG A 261 -7.82 7.35 29.70
N THR A 262 -6.70 6.64 29.73
CA THR A 262 -6.38 5.57 28.78
C THR A 262 -5.94 4.29 29.48
N ARG A 263 -5.75 3.22 28.72
CA ARG A 263 -5.26 1.92 29.18
C ARG A 263 -4.26 1.39 28.17
N ASN A 264 -3.07 1.01 28.65
CA ASN A 264 -2.07 0.34 27.84
C ASN A 264 -2.29 -1.18 27.85
N VAL A 265 -2.33 -1.78 26.68
CA VAL A 265 -2.35 -3.23 26.49
C VAL A 265 -1.01 -3.62 25.90
N ARG A 266 -0.17 -4.32 26.67
CA ARG A 266 1.10 -4.83 26.14
C ARG A 266 0.83 -5.83 25.02
N THR A 267 1.58 -5.68 23.94
CA THR A 267 1.61 -6.60 22.82
C THR A 267 3.07 -7.01 22.57
N GLY A 268 3.32 -7.92 21.61
CA GLY A 268 4.69 -8.21 21.19
C GLY A 268 5.49 -6.94 20.88
N CYS A 269 6.80 -6.98 21.10
CA CYS A 269 7.67 -5.83 20.95
C CYS A 269 8.28 -5.78 19.55
N ILE A 270 8.09 -4.67 18.84
CA ILE A 270 8.78 -4.38 17.57
C ILE A 270 9.73 -3.23 17.85
N THR A 271 11.03 -3.46 17.65
CA THR A 271 12.07 -2.46 17.91
C THR A 271 12.55 -1.87 16.59
N PHE A 272 12.56 -0.55 16.54
CA PHE A 272 13.22 0.28 15.55
C PHE A 272 14.46 0.93 16.19
N ARG A 273 15.29 1.58 15.37
CA ARG A 273 16.56 2.16 15.83
C ARG A 273 16.41 3.11 17.02
N GLU A 274 15.34 3.91 17.04
CA GLU A 274 15.13 4.99 18.03
C GLU A 274 13.78 4.91 18.74
N SER A 275 12.96 3.90 18.42
CA SER A 275 11.66 3.68 19.05
C SER A 275 11.34 2.20 19.13
N ARG A 276 10.58 1.78 20.13
CA ARG A 276 10.03 0.42 20.20
C ARG A 276 8.54 0.47 20.51
N THR A 277 7.77 -0.30 19.76
CA THR A 277 6.35 -0.50 20.03
C THR A 277 6.22 -1.54 21.14
N VAL A 278 5.62 -1.14 22.26
CA VAL A 278 5.45 -2.00 23.45
C VAL A 278 4.00 -2.41 23.68
N GLY A 279 3.06 -1.81 22.96
CA GLY A 279 1.65 -2.10 23.13
C GLY A 279 0.72 -1.25 22.29
N ILE A 280 -0.56 -1.35 22.65
CA ILE A 280 -1.66 -0.58 22.10
C ILE A 280 -2.22 0.30 23.21
N ILE A 281 -2.42 1.59 22.93
CA ILE A 281 -3.15 2.49 23.84
C ILE A 281 -4.63 2.48 23.47
N LYS A 282 -5.48 2.23 24.46
CA LYS A 282 -6.94 2.21 24.34
C LYS A 282 -7.59 3.26 25.22
N CYS A 283 -8.70 3.80 24.78
CA CYS A 283 -9.62 4.54 25.64
C CYS A 283 -10.22 3.59 26.69
N LYS A 284 -10.67 4.12 27.83
CA LYS A 284 -11.40 3.32 28.84
C LYS A 284 -12.65 2.62 28.29
N CYS A 285 -13.25 3.10 27.20
CA CYS A 285 -14.36 2.41 26.51
C CYS A 285 -13.91 1.21 25.63
N GLY A 286 -12.61 0.93 25.56
CA GLY A 286 -12.02 -0.14 24.75
C GLY A 286 -11.65 0.26 23.32
N ASN A 287 -11.97 1.47 22.87
CA ASN A 287 -11.56 1.96 21.55
C ASN A 287 -10.04 2.07 21.44
N GLN A 288 -9.45 1.63 20.33
CA GLN A 288 -8.01 1.75 20.11
C GLN A 288 -7.66 3.18 19.66
N LEU A 289 -6.86 3.86 20.47
CA LEU A 289 -6.45 5.24 20.21
C LEU A 289 -5.13 5.34 19.44
N GLY A 290 -4.30 4.30 19.50
CA GLY A 290 -2.99 4.29 18.87
C GLY A 290 -2.07 3.20 19.41
N GLN A 291 -0.77 3.47 19.39
CA GLN A 291 0.28 2.56 19.88
C GLN A 291 0.99 3.14 21.10
N ALA A 292 1.28 2.29 22.08
CA ALA A 292 2.19 2.61 23.17
C ALA A 292 3.62 2.36 22.67
N LEU A 293 4.44 3.40 22.70
CA LEU A 293 5.83 3.40 22.26
C LEU A 293 6.76 3.68 23.43
N GLU A 294 8.02 3.33 23.26
CA GLU A 294 9.11 3.90 24.03
C GLU A 294 10.14 4.48 23.06
N PHE A 295 10.63 5.67 23.36
CA PHE A 295 11.62 6.39 22.56
C PHE A 295 12.97 6.38 23.27
N MET A 296 14.05 6.16 22.52
CA MET A 296 15.40 6.23 23.06
C MET A 296 15.86 7.69 23.16
N ARG A 297 16.14 8.18 24.37
CA ARG A 297 16.64 9.53 24.62
C ARG A 297 17.74 9.50 25.67
N LEU A 298 18.92 10.03 25.36
CA LEU A 298 20.10 10.02 26.24
C LEU A 298 20.39 8.62 26.82
N HIS A 299 20.34 7.58 25.97
CA HIS A 299 20.50 6.17 26.34
C HIS A 299 19.44 5.58 27.30
N LEU A 300 18.33 6.28 27.53
CA LEU A 300 17.20 5.80 28.33
C LEU A 300 15.92 5.69 27.48
N TRP A 301 15.14 4.64 27.73
CA TRP A 301 13.84 4.45 27.09
C TRP A 301 12.76 5.23 27.84
N LYS A 302 12.11 6.19 27.17
CA LYS A 302 11.01 6.98 27.74
C LYS A 302 9.68 6.59 27.11
N PRO A 303 8.59 6.45 27.89
CA PRO A 303 7.29 6.12 27.35
C PRO A 303 6.76 7.24 26.46
N GLY A 304 6.00 6.86 25.44
CA GLY A 304 5.27 7.75 24.56
C GLY A 304 4.03 7.09 23.98
N TYR A 305 3.08 7.91 23.54
CA TYR A 305 1.78 7.46 23.03
C TYR A 305 1.59 7.94 21.60
N ASN A 306 1.88 7.09 20.61
CA ASN A 306 1.63 7.43 19.22
C ASN A 306 0.14 7.32 18.92
N LEU A 307 -0.50 8.47 18.69
CA LEU A 307 -1.94 8.56 18.50
C LEU A 307 -2.33 8.41 17.03
N SER A 308 -3.45 7.74 16.77
CA SER A 308 -4.05 7.63 15.43
C SER A 308 -5.11 8.71 15.26
N PRO A 309 -5.03 9.59 14.26
CA PRO A 309 -5.96 10.71 14.11
C PRO A 309 -7.38 10.23 13.81
N LYS A 310 -7.53 9.05 13.21
CA LYS A 310 -8.82 8.42 12.92
C LYS A 310 -9.59 8.04 14.18
N SER A 311 -8.89 7.86 15.30
CA SER A 311 -9.47 7.43 16.57
C SER A 311 -10.04 8.58 17.40
N PHE A 312 -9.96 9.83 16.90
CA PHE A 312 -10.38 11.03 17.61
C PHE A 312 -11.40 11.87 16.85
N LEU A 313 -12.25 12.55 17.60
CA LEU A 313 -13.03 13.72 17.20
C LEU A 313 -12.27 14.96 17.68
N PHE A 314 -12.05 15.91 16.79
CA PHE A 314 -11.34 17.16 17.05
C PHE A 314 -12.37 18.27 17.22
N MET A 315 -12.46 18.82 18.42
CA MET A 315 -13.40 19.86 18.81
C MET A 315 -12.66 21.18 18.98
N TYR A 316 -13.13 22.24 18.33
CA TYR A 316 -12.49 23.55 18.25
C TYR A 316 -13.21 24.53 19.18
N ASN A 317 -12.45 25.29 19.97
CA ASN A 317 -12.97 26.35 20.86
C ASN A 317 -14.13 25.91 21.76
N ASP A 318 -14.11 24.65 22.21
CA ASP A 318 -15.18 24.05 23.02
C ASP A 318 -16.59 24.04 22.40
N ASP A 319 -16.69 24.22 21.09
CA ASP A 319 -17.95 24.16 20.34
C ASP A 319 -18.28 22.70 19.95
N PRO A 320 -19.37 22.10 20.46
CA PRO A 320 -19.76 20.74 20.11
C PRO A 320 -20.07 20.52 18.63
N ASP A 321 -20.50 21.57 17.91
CA ASP A 321 -20.86 21.49 16.49
C ASP A 321 -19.62 21.55 15.57
N SER A 322 -18.46 21.95 16.11
CA SER A 322 -17.19 22.02 15.38
C SER A 322 -16.46 20.67 15.24
N LYS A 323 -17.02 19.59 15.79
CA LYS A 323 -16.37 18.26 15.84
C LYS A 323 -16.13 17.69 14.45
N ARG A 324 -14.88 17.29 14.17
CA ARG A 324 -14.49 16.64 12.90
C ARG A 324 -13.48 15.51 13.08
N VAL A 325 -13.35 14.64 12.09
CA VAL A 325 -12.40 13.51 12.08
C VAL A 325 -11.39 13.69 10.95
N PHE A 326 -10.12 13.39 11.22
CA PHE A 326 -9.07 13.41 10.22
C PHE A 326 -8.54 12.01 9.91
N ALA A 327 -8.39 11.71 8.62
CA ALA A 327 -7.84 10.43 8.18
C ALA A 327 -6.31 10.31 8.37
N LYS A 328 -5.60 11.45 8.42
CA LYS A 328 -4.14 11.55 8.50
C LYS A 328 -3.76 12.83 9.24
N TRP A 329 -2.68 12.78 10.03
CA TRP A 329 -2.16 13.94 10.77
C TRP A 329 -1.81 15.12 9.86
N LYS A 330 -1.24 14.87 8.67
CA LYS A 330 -0.92 15.93 7.69
C LYS A 330 -2.13 16.71 7.16
N LYS A 331 -3.36 16.29 7.48
CA LYS A 331 -4.60 16.98 7.08
C LYS A 331 -5.20 17.80 8.22
N VAL A 332 -4.67 17.68 9.43
CA VAL A 332 -5.11 18.55 10.53
C VAL A 332 -4.69 19.96 10.17
N ASP A 333 -5.56 20.89 10.47
CA ASP A 333 -5.42 22.31 10.19
C ASP A 333 -5.09 23.04 11.48
N PHE A 334 -4.24 22.46 12.32
CA PHE A 334 -3.61 23.12 13.44
C PHE A 334 -2.16 22.64 13.56
N PRO A 335 -1.23 23.48 14.03
CA PRO A 335 0.16 23.08 14.19
C PRO A 335 0.32 21.98 15.22
N ILE A 336 1.30 21.12 14.97
CA ILE A 336 1.82 20.18 15.95
C ILE A 336 3.32 20.47 16.03
N ALA A 337 3.80 20.77 17.23
CA ALA A 337 5.22 21.00 17.46
C ALA A 337 6.02 19.77 17.02
N SER A 338 7.22 19.94 16.46
CA SER A 338 8.15 18.84 16.26
C SER A 338 9.19 18.88 17.36
N GLU A 339 9.57 17.74 17.91
CA GLU A 339 10.70 17.65 18.83
C GLU A 339 11.93 18.16 18.08
N GLU A 340 12.53 19.26 18.54
CA GLU A 340 13.80 19.76 18.02
C GLU A 340 14.85 18.68 18.25
N GLN A 341 15.49 18.23 17.17
CA GLN A 341 16.53 17.20 17.20
C GLN A 341 17.84 17.72 17.79
#